data_AF-A0A314KGS2-F1
#
_entry.id   AF-A0A314KGS2-F1
#
_cell.length_a   1.000
_cell.length_b   1.000
_cell.length_c   1.000
_cell.angle_alpha   90.00
_cell.angle_beta   90.00
_cell.angle_gamma   90.00
#
_symmetry.space_group_name_H-M   'P 1'
#
loop_
_entity.id
_entity.type
_entity.pdbx_description
1 polymer ?
#
loop_
_entity_poly.entity_id
_entity_poly.type
_entity_poly.pdbx_seq_one_letter_code
_entity_poly.pdbx_strand_id
1 'polypeptide(L)'
;MRLEGNKVNSDLNDLKQFADWILAIGDGIIGNSVDGIDKVHIPDDLIINNSGDPTSAIVESTYPDFLTHCSDITYLQQRGILAPTLDMVESINEYMVSLNL
;
A
#
# COMPACT_ATOMS: atom_id res chain seq x y z
N MET A 1 -1.43 12.77 4.40
CA MET A 1 -2.05 11.50 4.84
C MET A 1 -2.20 11.57 6.36
N ARG A 2 -3.43 11.57 6.89
CA ARG A 2 -3.67 11.53 8.35
C ARG A 2 -4.04 10.10 8.69
N LEU A 3 -3.23 9.44 9.51
CA LEU A 3 -3.55 8.11 10.04
C LEU A 3 -4.49 8.32 11.22
N GLU A 4 -5.78 8.06 11.04
CA GLU A 4 -6.75 8.14 12.12
C GLU A 4 -6.64 6.91 13.02
N GLY A 5 -6.14 7.10 14.25
CA GLY A 5 -5.88 6.04 15.22
C GLY A 5 -7.13 5.61 15.99
N ASN A 6 -8.00 4.83 15.35
CA ASN A 6 -9.17 4.25 16.03
C ASN A 6 -9.34 2.74 15.73
N LYS A 7 -8.51 1.86 16.34
CA LYS A 7 -8.91 0.59 17.00
C LYS A 7 -7.71 -0.24 17.52
N VAL A 8 -8.04 -1.11 18.50
CA VAL A 8 -7.34 -2.24 19.18
C VAL A 8 -5.84 -2.13 19.53
N ASN A 9 -5.46 -2.51 20.75
CA ASN A 9 -4.10 -2.37 21.31
C ASN A 9 -2.96 -3.03 20.48
N SER A 10 -3.25 -4.06 19.67
CA SER A 10 -2.28 -4.67 18.73
C SER A 10 -1.86 -3.67 17.66
N ASP A 11 -2.81 -2.92 17.14
CA ASP A 11 -2.66 -2.04 15.98
C ASP A 11 -1.79 -0.82 16.32
N LEU A 12 -1.73 -0.44 17.61
CA LEU A 12 -0.87 0.65 18.09
C LEU A 12 0.61 0.27 18.09
N ASN A 13 0.95 -0.99 18.36
CA ASN A 13 2.34 -1.43 18.36
C ASN A 13 2.89 -1.49 16.92
N ASP A 14 2.09 -2.03 16.01
CA ASP A 14 2.45 -2.14 14.58
C ASP A 14 2.56 -0.74 13.96
N LEU A 15 1.63 0.16 14.29
CA LEU A 15 1.71 1.56 13.89
C LEU A 15 2.96 2.25 14.41
N LYS A 16 3.34 1.99 15.67
CA LYS A 16 4.58 2.53 16.24
C LYS A 16 5.80 1.98 15.53
N GLN A 17 5.85 0.67 15.26
CA GLN A 17 6.96 0.04 14.54
C GLN A 17 7.12 0.61 13.12
N PHE A 18 6.00 0.81 12.42
CA PHE A 18 6.00 1.46 11.11
C PHE A 18 6.49 2.91 11.19
N ALA A 19 6.04 3.69 12.18
CA ALA A 19 6.46 5.08 12.38
C ALA A 19 7.96 5.17 12.72
N ASP A 20 8.46 4.30 13.60
CA ASP A 20 9.88 4.23 13.97
C ASP A 20 10.74 3.84 12.75
N TRP A 21 10.26 2.94 11.89
CA TRP A 21 10.94 2.56 10.63
C TRP A 21 11.02 3.73 9.64
N ILE A 22 9.93 4.47 9.42
CA ILE A 22 9.93 5.68 8.57
C ILE A 22 10.87 6.75 9.14
N LEU A 23 10.89 6.95 10.47
CA LEU A 23 11.75 7.92 11.12
C LEU A 23 13.23 7.55 10.94
N ALA A 24 13.59 6.28 11.10
CA ALA A 24 14.95 5.79 10.91
C ALA A 24 15.47 5.97 9.47
N ILE A 25 14.58 5.95 8.47
CA ILE A 25 14.93 6.31 7.08
C ILE A 25 15.20 7.81 6.99
N GLY A 26 14.34 8.66 7.56
CA GLY A 26 14.49 10.11 7.56
C GLY A 26 15.74 10.60 8.29
N ASP A 27 16.15 9.90 9.34
CA ASP A 27 17.37 10.19 10.11
C ASP A 27 18.64 9.64 9.45
N GLY A 28 18.53 8.93 8.32
CA GLY A 28 19.66 8.32 7.62
C GLY A 28 20.30 7.14 8.36
N ILE A 29 19.61 6.58 9.36
CA ILE A 29 20.05 5.39 10.10
C ILE A 29 19.91 4.16 9.20
N ILE A 30 18.79 4.07 8.48
CA ILE A 30 18.55 3.05 7.45
C ILE A 30 18.93 3.64 6.09
N GLY A 31 19.62 2.83 5.28
CA GLY A 31 19.92 3.18 3.91
C GLY A 31 21.36 3.60 3.66
N ASN A 32 22.16 3.93 4.68
CA ASN A 32 23.55 4.40 4.52
C ASN A 32 24.37 3.51 3.57
N SER A 33 24.51 4.00 2.35
CA SER A 33 25.21 3.35 1.26
C SER A 33 26.52 4.10 0.98
N VAL A 34 27.62 3.36 0.90
CA VAL A 34 28.94 3.93 0.54
C VAL A 34 28.96 4.43 -0.92
N ASP A 35 28.04 3.92 -1.74
CA ASP A 35 27.88 4.20 -3.17
C ASP A 35 26.91 5.35 -3.49
N GLY A 36 26.32 6.03 -2.48
CA GLY A 36 25.43 7.17 -2.67
C GLY A 36 24.04 6.82 -3.21
N ILE A 37 23.67 5.53 -3.17
CA ILE A 37 22.34 5.03 -3.50
C ILE A 37 21.82 4.29 -2.28
N ASP A 38 21.10 5.03 -1.44
CA ASP A 38 20.53 4.48 -0.22
C ASP A 38 19.38 3.52 -0.56
N LYS A 39 19.57 2.23 -0.27
CA LYS A 39 18.55 1.19 -0.44
C LYS A 39 17.82 0.97 0.88
N VAL A 40 16.50 1.07 0.84
CA VAL A 40 15.63 0.81 2.00
C VAL A 40 15.01 -0.57 1.85
N HIS A 41 15.16 -1.41 2.87
CA HIS A 41 14.46 -2.69 2.96
C HIS A 41 13.02 -2.45 3.40
N ILE A 42 12.05 -2.87 2.60
CA ILE A 42 10.62 -2.82 2.95
C ILE A 42 10.31 -4.00 3.89
N PRO A 43 9.68 -3.79 5.05
CA PRO A 43 9.25 -4.86 5.94
C PRO A 43 8.36 -5.89 5.25
N ASP A 44 8.58 -7.19 5.50
CA ASP A 44 7.90 -8.29 4.80
C ASP A 44 6.38 -8.31 5.02
N ASP A 45 5.91 -7.80 6.15
CA ASP A 45 4.51 -7.64 6.51
C ASP A 45 3.79 -6.56 5.67
N LEU A 46 4.54 -5.64 5.06
CA LEU A 46 4.02 -4.61 4.15
C LEU A 46 4.06 -5.04 2.68
N ILE A 47 4.67 -6.20 2.38
CA ILE A 47 4.80 -6.71 1.02
C ILE A 47 3.57 -7.56 0.67
N ILE A 48 2.97 -7.25 -0.47
CA ILE A 48 1.95 -8.13 -1.06
C ILE A 48 2.67 -9.34 -1.66
N ASN A 49 2.60 -10.45 -0.95
CA ASN A 49 3.19 -11.72 -1.38
C ASN A 49 2.26 -12.40 -2.41
N ASN A 50 2.43 -12.09 -3.71
CA ASN A 50 1.72 -12.79 -4.79
C ASN A 50 2.67 -13.27 -5.88
N SER A 51 2.46 -14.49 -6.36
CA SER A 51 3.18 -15.10 -7.50
C SER A 51 2.42 -15.01 -8.83
N GLY A 52 1.20 -14.44 -8.83
CA GLY A 52 0.34 -14.24 -9.99
C GLY A 52 0.54 -12.90 -10.70
N ASP A 53 -0.54 -12.37 -11.27
CA ASP A 53 -0.54 -11.06 -11.92
C ASP A 53 -0.45 -9.92 -10.87
N PRO A 54 0.56 -9.03 -10.93
CA PRO A 54 0.75 -7.98 -9.93
C PRO A 54 -0.42 -6.99 -9.83
N THR A 55 -1.07 -6.67 -10.95
CA THR A 55 -2.18 -5.71 -10.98
C THR A 55 -3.39 -6.27 -10.23
N SER A 56 -3.77 -7.51 -10.51
CA SER A 56 -4.82 -8.22 -9.77
C SER A 56 -4.49 -8.34 -8.28
N ALA A 57 -3.23 -8.64 -7.94
CA ALA A 57 -2.77 -8.72 -6.55
C ALA A 57 -3.00 -7.41 -5.78
N ILE A 58 -2.61 -6.28 -6.38
CA ILE A 58 -2.74 -4.96 -5.77
C ILE A 58 -4.23 -4.62 -5.58
N VAL A 59 -5.05 -4.90 -6.60
CA VAL A 59 -6.49 -4.62 -6.55
C VAL A 59 -7.19 -5.49 -5.52
N GLU A 60 -6.94 -6.79 -5.47
CA GLU A 60 -7.54 -7.71 -4.50
C GLU A 60 -7.10 -7.39 -3.06
N SER A 61 -5.82 -7.08 -2.87
CA SER A 61 -5.30 -6.68 -1.55
C SER A 61 -5.91 -5.36 -1.05
N THR A 62 -6.19 -4.42 -1.95
CA THR A 62 -6.71 -3.09 -1.57
C THR A 62 -8.24 -3.09 -1.47
N TYR A 63 -8.90 -3.76 -2.42
CA TYR A 63 -10.35 -3.83 -2.59
C TYR A 63 -10.82 -5.31 -2.55
N PRO A 64 -10.82 -5.95 -1.37
CA PRO A 64 -11.31 -7.32 -1.24
C PRO A 64 -12.80 -7.38 -1.60
N ASP A 65 -13.16 -8.40 -2.39
CA ASP A 65 -14.52 -8.60 -2.93
C ASP A 65 -15.05 -7.38 -3.70
N PHE A 66 -14.19 -6.72 -4.50
CA PHE A 66 -14.50 -5.49 -5.22
C PHE A 66 -15.86 -5.49 -5.91
N LEU A 67 -16.22 -6.55 -6.64
CA LEU A 67 -17.49 -6.65 -7.37
C LEU A 67 -18.73 -6.55 -6.47
N THR A 68 -18.62 -6.97 -5.21
CA THR A 68 -19.73 -6.89 -4.26
C THR A 68 -19.88 -5.49 -3.65
N HIS A 69 -18.80 -4.70 -3.65
CA HIS A 69 -18.73 -3.38 -3.00
C HIS A 69 -18.52 -2.23 -4.00
N CYS A 70 -18.48 -2.48 -5.31
CA CYS A 70 -18.12 -1.47 -6.31
C CYS A 70 -19.13 -0.30 -6.40
N SER A 71 -20.34 -0.48 -5.86
CA SER A 71 -21.35 0.58 -5.74
C SER A 71 -21.37 1.27 -4.37
N ASP A 72 -20.59 0.81 -3.40
CA ASP A 72 -20.48 1.42 -2.07
C ASP A 72 -19.40 2.50 -2.07
N ILE A 73 -19.85 3.76 -2.15
CA ILE A 73 -18.98 4.93 -2.14
C ILE A 73 -18.13 5.01 -0.87
N THR A 74 -18.67 4.63 0.28
CA THR A 74 -17.95 4.72 1.56
C THR A 74 -16.82 3.69 1.61
N TYR A 75 -17.09 2.48 1.11
CA TYR A 75 -16.08 1.44 0.96
C TYR A 75 -14.92 1.89 0.05
N LEU A 76 -15.24 2.49 -1.10
CA LEU A 76 -14.25 2.95 -2.07
C LEU A 76 -13.41 4.13 -1.54
N GLN A 77 -14.03 5.10 -0.87
CA GLN A 77 -13.33 6.29 -0.37
C GLN A 77 -12.34 6.02 0.76
N GLN A 78 -12.50 4.93 1.49
CA GLN A 78 -11.58 4.53 2.57
C GLN A 78 -10.30 3.87 2.06
N ARG A 79 -10.21 3.63 0.74
CA ARG A 79 -9.14 2.86 0.10
C ARG A 79 -8.55 3.66 -1.04
N GLY A 80 -7.30 3.37 -1.39
CA GLY A 80 -6.63 4.07 -2.47
C GLY A 80 -5.35 3.37 -2.87
N ILE A 81 -5.09 3.33 -4.18
CA ILE A 81 -3.85 2.82 -4.75
C ILE A 81 -3.05 4.04 -5.20
N LEU A 82 -1.83 4.17 -4.68
CA LEU A 82 -0.89 5.20 -5.08
C LEU A 82 0.19 4.55 -5.93
N ALA A 83 0.44 5.13 -7.10
CA ALA A 83 1.50 4.68 -8.00
C ALA A 83 2.42 5.86 -8.36
N PRO A 84 3.71 5.58 -8.65
CA PRO A 84 4.69 6.62 -8.94
C PRO A 84 4.49 7.29 -10.31
N THR A 85 3.86 6.60 -11.27
CA THR A 85 3.65 7.11 -12.63
C THR A 85 2.18 7.05 -13.05
N LEU A 86 1.79 7.92 -13.99
CA LEU A 86 0.44 7.94 -14.54
C LEU A 86 0.12 6.63 -15.30
N ASP A 87 1.07 6.12 -16.09
CA ASP A 87 0.90 4.86 -16.83
C ASP A 87 0.51 3.69 -15.93
N MET A 88 1.11 3.61 -14.72
CA MET A 88 0.73 2.58 -13.73
C MET A 88 -0.68 2.81 -13.19
N VAL A 89 -1.06 4.07 -12.92
CA VAL A 89 -2.42 4.40 -12.49
C VAL A 89 -3.43 4.02 -13.57
N GLU A 90 -3.15 4.34 -14.83
CA GLU A 90 -4.02 4.02 -15.97
C GLU A 90 -4.18 2.50 -16.12
N SER A 91 -3.08 1.73 -16.08
CA SER A 91 -3.12 0.27 -16.17
C SER A 91 -4.00 -0.38 -15.08
N ILE A 92 -3.88 0.10 -13.84
CA ILE A 92 -4.70 -0.41 -12.73
C ILE A 92 -6.17 -0.02 -12.90
N ASN A 93 -6.44 1.22 -13.31
CA ASN A 93 -7.81 1.70 -13.55
C ASN A 93 -8.49 0.92 -14.67
N GLU A 94 -7.81 0.70 -15.80
CA GLU A 94 -8.33 -0.11 -16.92
C GLU A 94 -8.68 -1.52 -16.46
N TYR A 95 -7.82 -2.15 -15.66
CA TYR A 95 -8.09 -3.45 -15.06
C TYR A 95 -9.35 -3.40 -14.17
N MET A 96 -9.46 -2.44 -13.24
CA MET A 96 -10.65 -2.33 -12.37
C MET A 96 -11.94 -2.07 -13.16
N VAL A 97 -11.89 -1.29 -14.24
CA VAL A 97 -13.05 -1.08 -15.13
C VAL A 97 -13.41 -2.37 -15.84
N SER A 98 -12.44 -3.15 -16.31
CA SER A 98 -12.68 -4.44 -16.98
C SER A 98 -13.35 -5.48 -16.10
N LEU A 99 -13.21 -5.39 -14.77
CA LEU A 99 -13.89 -6.27 -13.82
C LEU A 99 -15.40 -5.99 -13.74
N ASN A 100 -15.83 -4.76 -14.02
CA ASN A 100 -17.24 -4.36 -13.96
C ASN A 100 -18.03 -4.64 -15.26
N LEU A 101 -17.38 -5.16 -16.30
CA LEU A 101 -17.96 -5.46 -17.61
C LEU A 101 -18.26 -6.96 -17.75
#